data_AF-A0A445C795-F1
#
_entry.id   AF-A0A445C795-F1
#
_cell.length_a   1.000
_cell.length_b   1.000
_cell.length_c   1.000
_cell.angle_alpha   90.00
_cell.angle_beta   90.00
_cell.angle_gamma   90.00
#
_symmetry.space_group_name_H-M   'P 1'
#
loop_
_entity.id
_entity.type
_entity.pdbx_description
1 polymer ?
#
loop_
_entity_poly.entity_id
_entity_poly.type
_entity_poly.pdbx_seq_one_letter_code
_entity_poly.pdbx_strand_id
1 'polypeptide(L)'
;MTTYMMASISKPQIEKLREVETTCRTTREGMGSRQRKEGSYGGIPDVIHNYGKPMPLSQLVASLQIHPSKTSFVHRLMRILVHSNFFTTKDVPSNDLEIEIGYVLTDSSMLLLKDNPLSLSPLVAAMLDPIMIKPWNQMSTWFKNDDPTPFVTEYGTPFFDYASHVPKLNEIFNDAMASDARLVSKLLKKSN
;
A
#
# COMPACT_ATOMS: atom_id res chain seq x y z
N MET A 1 -9.88 -19.38 -4.64
CA MET A 1 -8.92 -18.46 -3.98
C MET A 1 -8.67 -17.21 -4.83
N THR A 2 -8.36 -17.34 -6.13
CA THR A 2 -8.40 -16.23 -7.12
C THR A 2 -9.78 -15.56 -7.23
N THR A 3 -10.87 -16.35 -7.17
CA THR A 3 -12.24 -15.83 -7.09
C THR A 3 -12.48 -15.01 -5.82
N TYR A 4 -11.82 -15.34 -4.70
CA TYR A 4 -11.90 -14.56 -3.47
C TYR A 4 -11.05 -13.28 -3.57
N MET A 5 -9.85 -13.33 -4.14
CA MET A 5 -9.02 -12.13 -4.33
C MET A 5 -9.64 -11.12 -5.30
N MET A 6 -10.34 -11.57 -6.35
CA MET A 6 -11.07 -10.68 -7.27
C MET A 6 -12.45 -10.25 -6.74
N ALA A 7 -13.14 -11.08 -5.95
CA ALA A 7 -14.44 -10.74 -5.38
C ALA A 7 -14.35 -9.91 -4.08
N SER A 8 -13.24 -9.98 -3.33
CA SER A 8 -13.10 -9.31 -2.03
C SER A 8 -12.60 -7.86 -2.11
N ILE A 9 -12.23 -7.37 -3.29
CA ILE A 9 -11.83 -5.98 -3.48
C ILE A 9 -12.97 -5.26 -4.19
N SER A 10 -13.83 -4.62 -3.41
CA SER A 10 -14.89 -3.77 -3.94
C SER A 10 -14.26 -2.62 -4.76
N LYS A 11 -14.94 -2.13 -5.82
CA LYS A 11 -14.51 -0.92 -6.58
C LYS A 11 -14.00 0.22 -5.67
N PRO A 12 -14.62 0.53 -4.52
CA PRO A 12 -14.11 1.51 -3.56
C PRO A 12 -12.72 1.20 -2.99
N GLN A 13 -12.36 -0.06 -2.76
CA GLN A 13 -11.04 -0.45 -2.25
C GLN A 13 -9.96 -0.36 -3.34
N ILE A 14 -10.31 -0.66 -4.60
CA ILE A 14 -9.41 -0.46 -5.75
C ILE A 14 -9.15 1.03 -5.96
N GLU A 15 -10.17 1.88 -5.84
CA GLU A 15 -9.99 3.33 -5.96
C GLU A 15 -9.12 3.89 -4.84
N LYS A 16 -9.30 3.42 -3.59
CA LYS A 16 -8.43 3.77 -2.46
C LYS A 16 -6.99 3.29 -2.65
N LEU A 17 -6.78 2.09 -3.19
CA LEU A 17 -5.46 1.57 -3.53
C LEU A 17 -4.83 2.34 -4.71
N ARG A 18 -5.64 2.78 -5.67
CA ARG A 18 -5.22 3.63 -6.80
C ARG A 18 -4.88 5.05 -6.35
N GLU A 19 -5.56 5.62 -5.36
CA GLU A 19 -5.20 6.90 -4.73
C GLU A 19 -3.85 6.83 -4.00
N VAL A 20 -3.59 5.71 -3.30
CA VAL A 20 -2.30 5.42 -2.68
C VAL A 20 -1.22 5.26 -3.76
N GLU A 21 -1.51 4.54 -4.83
CA GLU A 21 -0.56 4.26 -5.91
C GLU A 21 -0.21 5.49 -6.76
N THR A 22 -1.20 6.31 -7.17
CA THR A 22 -0.97 7.54 -7.93
C THR A 22 -0.10 8.53 -7.16
N THR A 23 -0.22 8.55 -5.82
CA THR A 23 0.64 9.36 -4.98
C THR A 23 2.06 8.77 -4.88
N CYS A 24 2.22 7.45 -4.83
CA CYS A 24 3.53 6.79 -4.84
C CYS A 24 4.24 6.82 -6.21
N ARG A 25 3.50 6.76 -7.33
CA ARG A 25 4.05 6.72 -8.69
C ARG A 25 4.66 8.08 -9.09
N THR A 26 4.06 9.19 -8.68
CA THR A 26 4.60 10.56 -8.86
C THR A 26 5.91 10.81 -8.08
N THR A 27 6.24 9.94 -7.12
CA THR A 27 7.52 9.94 -6.40
C THR A 27 8.57 9.08 -7.11
N ARG A 28 8.15 8.01 -7.80
CA ARG A 28 9.03 7.08 -8.52
C ARG A 28 9.45 7.57 -9.91
N GLU A 29 8.58 8.28 -10.64
CA GLU A 29 8.86 8.79 -11.99
C GLU A 29 9.64 10.13 -12.00
N GLY A 30 9.71 10.83 -10.87
CA GLY A 30 10.53 12.04 -10.70
C GLY A 30 12.00 11.77 -10.36
N MET A 31 12.38 10.52 -10.09
CA MET A 31 13.75 10.13 -9.80
C MET A 31 14.48 9.76 -11.08
N GLY A 32 14.76 10.79 -11.89
CA GLY A 32 15.81 10.72 -12.89
C GLY A 32 17.14 10.36 -12.20
N SER A 33 17.83 9.40 -12.81
CA SER A 33 19.20 8.92 -12.55
C SER A 33 20.13 9.89 -11.79
N ARG A 34 20.00 10.01 -10.47
CA ARG A 34 21.00 10.70 -9.65
C ARG A 34 20.90 10.29 -8.17
N GLN A 35 21.92 9.54 -7.75
CA GLN A 35 22.33 9.29 -6.37
C GLN A 35 21.33 8.49 -5.52
N ARG A 36 21.51 7.16 -5.51
CA ARG A 36 21.10 6.33 -4.36
C ARG A 36 21.92 6.79 -3.15
N LYS A 37 21.37 7.70 -2.35
CA LYS A 37 21.82 7.87 -0.97
C LYS A 37 20.98 6.93 -0.11
N GLU A 38 21.69 6.09 0.61
CA GLU A 38 21.22 5.07 1.53
C GLU A 38 20.64 5.74 2.78
N GLY A 39 19.48 6.37 2.63
CA GLY A 39 18.56 6.64 3.72
C GLY A 39 17.53 5.52 3.73
N SER A 40 17.20 4.99 4.91
CA SER A 40 16.14 3.99 5.04
C SER A 40 14.81 4.58 4.56
N TYR A 41 14.48 4.39 3.28
CA TYR A 41 13.17 4.74 2.73
C TYR A 41 12.15 3.71 3.26
N GLY A 42 11.73 3.92 4.50
CA GLY A 42 10.55 3.30 5.09
C GLY A 42 9.29 3.78 4.40
N GLY A 43 8.25 2.95 4.37
CA GLY A 43 6.91 3.45 4.02
C GLY A 43 6.44 4.45 5.08
N ILE A 44 5.37 5.20 4.79
CA ILE A 44 4.75 6.11 5.76
C ILE A 44 4.50 5.43 7.14
N PRO A 45 4.02 4.17 7.22
CA PRO A 45 3.89 3.47 8.50
C PRO A 45 5.21 3.33 9.25
N ASP A 46 6.29 2.91 8.58
CA ASP A 46 7.61 2.71 9.21
C ASP A 46 8.17 4.04 9.73
N VAL A 47 8.02 5.13 8.95
CA VAL A 47 8.51 6.46 9.32
C VAL A 47 7.80 6.98 10.58
N ILE A 48 6.47 6.87 10.63
CA ILE A 48 5.70 7.31 11.81
C ILE A 48 6.01 6.39 13.01
N HIS A 49 6.17 5.09 12.81
CA HIS A 49 6.51 4.15 13.87
C HIS A 49 7.88 4.44 14.49
N ASN A 50 8.90 4.64 13.65
CA ASN A 50 10.26 4.94 14.08
C ASN A 50 10.40 6.28 14.80
N TYR A 51 9.46 7.21 14.58
CA TYR A 51 9.41 8.48 15.32
C TYR A 51 8.99 8.30 16.79
N GLY A 52 8.28 7.22 17.12
CA GLY A 52 8.00 6.80 18.50
C GLY A 52 6.94 7.62 19.26
N LYS A 53 6.40 8.69 18.67
CA LYS A 53 5.36 9.55 19.25
C LYS A 53 4.43 10.07 18.13
N PRO A 54 3.31 10.76 18.43
CA PRO A 54 2.49 11.34 17.37
C PRO A 54 3.33 12.25 16.47
N MET A 55 3.37 11.93 15.17
CA MET A 55 4.27 12.58 14.22
C MET A 55 3.59 13.77 13.54
N PRO A 56 4.07 15.01 13.75
CA PRO A 56 3.51 16.16 13.07
C PRO A 56 3.73 16.12 11.55
N LEU A 57 2.88 16.78 10.78
CA LEU A 57 2.96 16.78 9.31
C LEU A 57 4.30 17.33 8.82
N SER A 58 4.80 18.39 9.45
CA SER A 58 6.09 18.99 9.14
C SER A 58 7.25 17.97 9.22
N GLN A 59 7.28 17.19 10.30
CA GLN A 59 8.27 16.13 10.53
C GLN A 59 8.12 14.95 9.58
N LEU A 60 6.88 14.57 9.26
CA LEU A 60 6.60 13.51 8.29
C LEU A 60 7.12 13.89 6.90
N VAL A 61 6.84 15.11 6.44
CA VAL A 61 7.27 15.60 5.12
C VAL A 61 8.79 15.71 5.04
N ALA A 62 9.43 16.19 6.12
CA ALA A 62 10.89 16.25 6.22
C ALA A 62 11.52 14.85 6.17
N SER A 63 10.94 13.88 6.88
CA SER A 63 11.43 12.49 6.95
C SER A 63 11.28 11.75 5.61
N LEU A 64 10.19 12.02 4.87
CA LEU A 64 9.96 11.45 3.54
C LEU A 64 10.79 12.11 2.43
N GLN A 65 11.52 13.20 2.73
CA GLN A 65 12.34 13.95 1.77
C GLN A 65 11.55 14.41 0.53
N ILE A 66 10.29 14.81 0.75
CA ILE A 66 9.40 15.20 -0.34
C ILE A 66 9.72 16.63 -0.80
N HIS A 67 9.69 16.84 -2.12
CA HIS A 67 9.89 18.17 -2.69
C HIS A 67 8.86 19.16 -2.12
N PRO A 68 9.26 20.38 -1.68
CA PRO A 68 8.36 21.32 -1.00
C PRO A 68 7.06 21.64 -1.75
N SER A 69 7.09 21.65 -3.09
CA SER A 69 5.89 21.86 -3.91
C SER A 69 4.85 20.74 -3.84
N LYS A 70 5.22 19.57 -3.29
CA LYS A 70 4.35 18.39 -3.17
C LYS A 70 3.84 18.15 -1.75
N THR A 71 4.22 18.98 -0.78
CA THR A 71 3.82 18.83 0.63
C THR A 71 2.31 18.80 0.83
N SER A 72 1.56 19.60 0.06
CA SER A 72 0.09 19.63 0.12
C SER A 72 -0.56 18.28 -0.26
N PHE A 73 0.06 17.51 -1.15
CA PHE A 73 -0.42 16.18 -1.52
C PHE A 73 -0.23 15.17 -0.39
N VAL A 74 0.85 15.28 0.39
CA VAL A 74 1.09 14.44 1.58
C VAL A 74 -0.01 14.66 2.60
N HIS A 75 -0.36 15.92 2.86
CA HIS A 75 -1.45 16.25 3.77
C HIS A 75 -2.78 15.64 3.31
N ARG A 76 -3.09 15.77 2.00
CA ARG A 76 -4.32 15.18 1.43
C ARG A 76 -4.32 13.65 1.51
N LEU A 77 -3.19 13.01 1.22
CA LEU A 77 -3.02 11.56 1.36
C LEU A 77 -3.22 11.11 2.80
N MET A 78 -2.59 11.78 3.76
CA MET A 78 -2.73 11.44 5.18
C MET A 78 -4.19 11.57 5.64
N ARG A 79 -4.92 12.57 5.15
CA ARG A 79 -6.36 12.71 5.46
C ARG A 79 -7.18 11.52 4.94
N ILE A 80 -6.87 11.01 3.74
CA ILE A 80 -7.53 9.81 3.18
C ILE A 80 -7.18 8.57 3.99
N LEU A 81 -5.90 8.42 4.38
CA LEU A 81 -5.43 7.28 5.17
C LEU A 81 -5.98 7.28 6.60
N VAL A 82 -6.13 8.46 7.21
CA VAL A 82 -6.82 8.63 8.50
C VAL A 82 -8.29 8.26 8.38
N HIS A 83 -8.98 8.78 7.37
CA HIS A 83 -10.38 8.44 7.13
C HIS A 83 -10.59 6.94 6.82
N SER A 84 -9.57 6.28 6.27
CA SER A 84 -9.55 4.83 6.03
C SER A 84 -9.07 4.01 7.23
N ASN A 85 -8.94 4.61 8.41
CA ASN A 85 -8.50 3.98 9.67
C ASN A 85 -7.11 3.34 9.62
N PHE A 86 -6.24 3.73 8.69
CA PHE A 86 -4.82 3.36 8.74
C PHE A 86 -4.07 4.21 9.76
N PHE A 87 -4.47 5.46 9.97
CA PHE A 87 -3.86 6.32 10.98
C PHE A 87 -4.95 7.00 11.81
N THR A 88 -4.56 7.48 12.97
CA THR A 88 -5.36 8.39 13.78
C THR A 88 -4.56 9.65 14.09
N THR A 89 -5.24 10.69 14.58
CA THR A 89 -4.65 11.98 14.89
C THR A 89 -4.66 12.23 16.39
N LYS A 90 -3.60 12.84 16.91
CA LYS A 90 -3.51 13.31 18.29
C LYS A 90 -2.96 14.73 18.31
N ASP A 91 -3.38 15.50 19.31
CA ASP A 91 -2.86 16.82 19.57
C ASP A 91 -1.41 16.75 20.03
N VAL A 92 -0.55 17.57 19.43
CA VAL A 92 0.88 17.68 19.75
C VAL A 92 1.16 19.12 20.19
N PRO A 93 1.85 19.32 21.33
CA PRO A 93 2.29 20.64 21.74
C PRO A 93 3.29 21.20 20.71
N SER A 94 3.01 22.39 20.16
CA SER A 94 4.00 23.14 19.38
C SER A 94 4.67 24.21 20.25
N ASN A 95 5.85 24.67 19.81
CA ASN A 95 6.63 25.69 20.51
C ASN A 95 5.91 27.05 20.60
N ASP A 96 4.89 27.29 19.76
CA ASP A 96 4.24 28.59 19.59
C ASP A 96 2.85 28.67 20.25
N LEU A 97 2.55 27.78 21.22
CA LEU A 97 1.24 27.63 21.90
C LEU A 97 0.08 27.18 20.98
N GLU A 98 0.35 26.90 19.70
CA GLU A 98 -0.61 26.28 18.79
C GLU A 98 -0.59 24.75 18.93
N ILE A 99 -1.76 24.10 18.83
CA ILE A 99 -1.86 22.65 18.82
C ILE A 99 -1.67 22.18 17.38
N GLU A 100 -0.60 21.42 17.10
CA GLU A 100 -0.41 20.75 15.80
C GLU A 100 -1.00 19.34 15.84
N ILE A 101 -1.52 18.88 14.70
CA ILE A 101 -2.01 17.50 14.56
C ILE A 101 -0.83 16.56 14.28
N GLY A 102 -0.66 15.57 15.16
CA GLY A 102 0.27 14.45 14.98
C GLY A 102 -0.41 13.16 14.55
N TYR A 103 0.21 12.42 13.65
CA TYR A 103 -0.26 11.12 13.15
C TYR A 103 0.25 9.96 14.00
N VAL A 104 -0.61 8.97 14.23
CA VAL A 104 -0.31 7.75 14.99
C VAL A 104 -0.83 6.53 14.22
N LEU A 105 -0.10 5.41 14.30
CA LEU A 105 -0.54 4.15 13.72
C LEU A 105 -1.79 3.61 14.43
N THR A 106 -2.61 2.90 13.67
CA THR A 106 -3.67 2.01 14.17
C THR A 106 -3.22 0.56 14.03
N ASP A 107 -3.99 -0.38 14.55
CA ASP A 107 -3.74 -1.82 14.35
C ASP A 107 -3.60 -2.17 12.86
N SER A 108 -4.38 -1.51 11.99
CA SER A 108 -4.33 -1.72 10.53
C SER A 108 -2.99 -1.31 9.92
N SER A 109 -2.42 -0.14 10.28
CA SER A 109 -1.12 0.27 9.76
C SER A 109 0.05 -0.41 10.47
N MET A 110 -0.13 -0.94 11.68
CA MET A 110 0.87 -1.81 12.30
C MET A 110 1.09 -3.08 11.48
N LEU A 111 0.06 -3.62 10.82
CA LEU A 111 0.20 -4.73 9.87
C LEU A 111 0.98 -4.37 8.60
N LEU A 112 1.34 -3.10 8.38
CA LEU A 112 2.17 -2.68 7.24
C LEU A 112 3.63 -2.43 7.61
N LEU A 113 4.00 -2.57 8.89
CA LEU A 113 5.38 -2.42 9.32
C LEU A 113 6.26 -3.54 8.77
N LYS A 114 7.47 -3.21 8.32
CA LYS A 114 8.41 -4.19 7.77
C LYS A 114 8.84 -5.24 8.80
N ASP A 115 9.03 -4.81 10.04
CA ASP A 115 9.52 -5.67 11.13
C ASP A 115 8.39 -6.41 11.87
N ASN A 116 7.13 -6.25 11.43
CA ASN A 116 6.02 -6.98 12.01
C ASN A 116 6.00 -8.43 11.48
N PRO A 117 6.06 -9.48 12.32
CA PRO A 117 5.99 -10.86 11.86
C PRO A 117 4.67 -11.23 11.17
N LEU A 118 3.60 -10.45 11.41
CA LEU A 118 2.29 -10.55 10.79
C LEU A 118 2.09 -9.51 9.69
N SER A 119 3.17 -8.92 9.17
CA SER A 119 3.10 -7.88 8.15
C SER A 119 2.40 -8.38 6.88
N LEU A 120 1.42 -7.63 6.41
CA LEU A 120 0.74 -7.76 5.13
C LEU A 120 1.38 -6.91 4.03
N SER A 121 2.53 -6.26 4.30
CA SER A 121 3.26 -5.50 3.28
C SER A 121 3.58 -6.31 2.01
N PRO A 122 3.94 -7.61 2.07
CA PRO A 122 4.11 -8.43 0.86
C PRO A 122 2.82 -8.54 0.04
N LEU A 123 1.68 -8.73 0.70
CA LEU A 123 0.37 -8.78 0.04
C LEU A 123 0.03 -7.45 -0.63
N VAL A 124 0.21 -6.33 0.07
CA VAL A 124 -0.04 -5.00 -0.51
C VAL A 124 0.90 -4.74 -1.68
N ALA A 125 2.18 -5.08 -1.58
CA ALA A 125 3.15 -4.93 -2.66
C ALA A 125 2.76 -5.76 -3.90
N ALA A 126 2.29 -6.99 -3.71
CA ALA A 126 1.80 -7.83 -4.81
C ALA A 126 0.59 -7.22 -5.51
N MET A 127 -0.38 -6.72 -4.75
CA MET A 127 -1.58 -6.07 -5.31
C MET A 127 -1.27 -4.78 -6.06
N LEU A 128 -0.17 -4.10 -5.69
CA LEU A 128 0.31 -2.88 -6.33
C LEU A 128 1.29 -3.13 -7.48
N ASP A 129 1.62 -4.39 -7.80
CA ASP A 129 2.47 -4.68 -8.94
C ASP A 129 1.71 -4.34 -10.25
N PRO A 130 2.38 -3.72 -11.25
CA PRO A 130 1.74 -3.39 -12.52
C PRO A 130 1.05 -4.57 -13.19
N ILE A 131 1.56 -5.80 -13.00
CA ILE A 131 0.95 -7.01 -13.53
C ILE A 131 -0.43 -7.26 -12.92
N MET A 132 -0.59 -6.96 -11.63
CA MET A 132 -1.87 -7.10 -10.94
C MET A 132 -2.80 -5.91 -11.18
N ILE A 133 -2.25 -4.73 -11.49
CA ILE A 133 -3.04 -3.52 -11.69
C ILE A 133 -3.64 -3.40 -13.09
N LYS A 134 -2.85 -3.69 -14.14
CA LYS A 134 -3.27 -3.50 -15.53
C LYS A 134 -4.60 -4.17 -15.91
N PRO A 135 -4.89 -5.41 -15.47
CA PRO A 135 -6.19 -6.05 -15.70
C PRO A 135 -7.41 -5.20 -15.33
N TRP A 136 -7.31 -4.37 -14.28
CA TRP A 136 -8.42 -3.50 -13.87
C TRP A 136 -8.73 -2.40 -14.88
N ASN A 137 -7.75 -2.00 -15.70
CA ASN A 137 -7.98 -1.05 -16.77
C ASN A 137 -8.73 -1.69 -17.96
N GLN A 138 -8.69 -3.02 -18.08
CA GLN A 138 -9.44 -3.77 -19.09
C GLN A 138 -10.87 -4.11 -18.67
N MET A 139 -11.35 -3.68 -17.50
CA MET A 139 -12.71 -3.97 -17.03
C MET A 139 -13.80 -3.63 -18.06
N SER A 140 -13.69 -2.50 -18.75
CA SER A 140 -14.68 -2.12 -19.77
C SER A 140 -14.67 -3.03 -21.00
N THR A 141 -13.48 -3.49 -21.40
CA THR A 141 -13.29 -4.43 -22.51
C THR A 141 -13.77 -5.82 -22.12
N TRP A 142 -13.38 -6.29 -20.94
CA TRP A 142 -13.74 -7.59 -20.38
C TRP A 142 -15.26 -7.77 -20.26
N PHE A 143 -15.99 -6.74 -19.82
CA PHE A 143 -17.46 -6.81 -19.77
C PHE A 143 -18.16 -7.01 -21.13
N LYS A 144 -17.43 -6.85 -22.24
CA LYS A 144 -17.97 -6.96 -23.60
C LYS A 144 -17.45 -8.19 -24.35
N ASN A 145 -16.64 -9.02 -23.70
CA ASN A 145 -16.07 -10.21 -24.33
C ASN A 145 -16.36 -11.47 -23.49
N ASP A 146 -15.98 -12.62 -24.03
CA ASP A 146 -16.22 -13.93 -23.43
C ASP A 146 -15.04 -14.40 -22.56
N ASP A 147 -14.06 -13.54 -22.27
CA ASP A 147 -12.91 -13.93 -21.45
C ASP A 147 -13.35 -14.18 -20.00
N PRO A 148 -12.79 -15.20 -19.33
CA PRO A 148 -13.23 -15.56 -17.98
C PRO A 148 -12.81 -14.55 -16.91
N THR A 149 -11.78 -13.73 -17.15
CA THR A 149 -11.29 -12.73 -16.19
C THR A 149 -10.68 -11.52 -16.91
N PRO A 150 -10.65 -10.33 -16.28
CA PRO A 150 -9.92 -9.18 -16.82
C PRO A 150 -8.42 -9.45 -17.05
N PHE A 151 -7.85 -10.41 -16.31
CA PHE A 151 -6.45 -10.81 -16.47
C PHE A 151 -6.23 -11.48 -17.82
N VAL A 152 -7.15 -12.36 -18.24
CA VAL A 152 -7.11 -12.98 -19.57
C VAL A 152 -7.31 -11.92 -20.65
N THR A 153 -8.18 -10.93 -20.44
CA THR A 153 -8.34 -9.83 -21.41
C THR A 153 -7.08 -8.98 -21.59
N GLU A 154 -6.30 -8.74 -20.52
CA GLU A 154 -5.04 -7.98 -20.61
C GLU A 154 -3.88 -8.84 -21.15
N TYR A 155 -3.75 -10.10 -20.73
CA TYR A 155 -2.56 -10.92 -20.97
C TYR A 155 -2.76 -12.10 -21.91
N GLY A 156 -3.99 -12.37 -22.34
CA GLY A 156 -4.34 -13.48 -23.24
C GLY A 156 -4.22 -14.88 -22.62
N THR A 157 -3.84 -14.99 -21.35
CA THR A 157 -3.60 -16.27 -20.67
C THR A 157 -4.07 -16.21 -19.22
N PRO A 158 -4.50 -17.33 -18.61
CA PRO A 158 -4.85 -17.38 -17.20
C PRO A 158 -3.69 -16.97 -16.29
N PHE A 159 -4.02 -16.43 -15.11
CA PHE A 159 -3.04 -15.92 -14.14
C PHE A 159 -1.95 -16.95 -13.79
N PHE A 160 -2.32 -18.19 -13.45
CA PHE A 160 -1.35 -19.20 -13.04
C PHE A 160 -0.44 -19.65 -14.19
N ASP A 161 -0.99 -19.74 -15.40
CA ASP A 161 -0.22 -20.03 -16.60
C ASP A 161 0.78 -18.89 -16.86
N TYR A 162 0.35 -17.64 -16.79
CA TYR A 162 1.24 -16.48 -16.88
C TYR A 162 2.35 -16.50 -15.79
N ALA A 163 1.96 -16.70 -14.53
CA ALA A 163 2.88 -16.68 -13.39
C ALA A 163 3.93 -17.81 -13.46
N SER A 164 3.57 -18.96 -14.03
CA SER A 164 4.52 -20.07 -14.23
C SER A 164 5.69 -19.70 -15.16
N HIS A 165 5.49 -18.73 -16.06
CA HIS A 165 6.52 -18.23 -16.99
C HIS A 165 7.22 -16.96 -16.48
N VAL A 166 6.76 -16.38 -15.37
CA VAL A 166 7.32 -15.15 -14.78
C VAL A 166 7.74 -15.43 -13.33
N PRO A 167 8.96 -15.94 -13.09
CA PRO A 167 9.40 -16.38 -11.77
C PRO A 167 9.24 -15.32 -10.67
N LYS A 168 9.50 -14.05 -11.00
CA LYS A 168 9.34 -12.92 -10.08
C LYS A 168 7.89 -12.72 -9.62
N LEU A 169 6.91 -12.91 -10.51
CA LEU A 169 5.51 -12.79 -10.15
C LEU A 169 5.10 -13.93 -9.23
N ASN A 170 5.59 -15.14 -9.51
CA ASN A 170 5.34 -16.30 -8.66
C ASN A 170 5.92 -16.10 -7.24
N GLU A 171 7.15 -15.57 -7.13
CA GLU A 171 7.77 -15.23 -5.85
C GLU A 171 6.92 -14.21 -5.05
N ILE A 172 6.59 -13.08 -5.67
CA ILE A 172 5.77 -12.02 -5.05
C ILE A 172 4.41 -12.56 -4.60
N PHE A 173 3.77 -13.39 -5.44
CA PHE A 173 2.48 -14.00 -5.12
C PHE A 173 2.59 -14.97 -3.93
N ASN A 174 3.63 -15.82 -3.90
CA ASN A 174 3.84 -16.76 -2.82
C ASN A 174 4.14 -16.06 -1.49
N ASP A 175 4.93 -14.99 -1.51
CA ASP A 175 5.20 -14.17 -0.33
C ASP A 175 3.93 -13.48 0.19
N ALA A 176 3.10 -12.96 -0.72
CA ALA A 176 1.79 -12.41 -0.39
C ALA A 176 0.90 -13.44 0.30
N MET A 177 0.76 -14.64 -0.29
CA MET A 177 -0.06 -15.71 0.28
C MET A 177 0.49 -16.22 1.61
N ALA A 178 1.82 -16.33 1.75
CA ALA A 178 2.46 -16.70 3.00
C ALA A 178 2.18 -15.67 4.10
N SER A 179 2.19 -14.37 3.77
CA SER A 179 1.88 -13.30 4.73
C SER A 179 0.44 -13.35 5.22
N ASP A 180 -0.53 -13.55 4.32
CA ASP A 180 -1.95 -13.71 4.65
C ASP A 180 -2.20 -14.95 5.51
N ALA A 181 -1.63 -16.09 5.12
CA ALA A 181 -1.77 -17.35 5.85
C ALA A 181 -1.23 -17.27 7.29
N ARG A 182 -0.11 -16.56 7.51
CA ARG A 182 0.43 -16.31 8.86
C ARG A 182 -0.57 -15.54 9.73
N LEU A 183 -1.16 -14.47 9.19
CA LEU A 183 -2.14 -13.66 9.90
C LEU A 183 -3.40 -14.47 10.24
N VAL A 184 -4.02 -15.12 9.25
CA VAL A 184 -5.23 -15.93 9.43
C VAL A 184 -4.99 -17.04 10.46
N SER A 185 -3.87 -17.76 10.35
CA SER A 185 -3.50 -18.81 11.30
C SER A 185 -3.35 -18.28 12.73
N LYS A 186 -2.80 -17.08 12.90
CA LYS A 186 -2.66 -16.45 14.23
C LYS A 186 -4.02 -16.06 14.81
N LEU A 187 -4.94 -15.54 13.98
CA LEU A 187 -6.29 -15.17 14.41
C LEU A 187 -7.11 -16.39 14.82
N LEU A 188 -7.06 -17.47 14.04
CA LEU A 188 -7.76 -18.73 14.36
C LEU A 188 -7.25 -19.37 15.66
N LYS A 189 -5.94 -19.27 15.95
CA LYS A 189 -5.39 -19.75 17.22
C LYS A 189 -5.78 -18.90 18.42
N LYS A 190 -6.22 -17.66 18.22
CA LYS A 190 -6.62 -16.73 19.28
C LYS A 190 -8.13 -16.82 19.60
N SER A 191 -8.93 -17.43 18.72
CA SER A 191 -10.38 -17.59 18.90
C SER A 191 -10.80 -18.88 19.64
N ASN A 192 -9.83 -19.71 20.03
CA ASN A 192 -10.00 -20.90 20.87
C ASN A 192 -9.36 -20.65 22.24
#